data_AF-A0A7J8WR01-F1
#
_entry.id   AF-A0A7J8WR01-F1
#
_cell.length_a   1.000
_cell.length_b   1.000
_cell.length_c   1.000
_cell.angle_alpha   90.00
_cell.angle_beta   90.00
_cell.angle_gamma   90.00
#
_symmetry.space_group_name_H-M   'P 1'
#
loop_
_entity.id
_entity.type
_entity.pdbx_description
1 polymer ?
#
loop_
_entity_poly.entity_id
_entity_poly.type
_entity_poly.pdbx_seq_one_letter_code
_entity_poly.pdbx_strand_id
1 'polypeptide(L)' 'MAQDGEGKLCAIPFNLPNCTDWVCKTACASKFPPNGYGMCQGGSTCLCFHPCL' A
#
# COMPACT_ATOMS: atom_id res chain seq x y z
N MET A 1 12.56 17.43 -6.10
CA MET A 1 11.36 17.32 -5.25
C MET A 1 11.67 16.20 -4.27
N ALA A 2 11.75 16.55 -2.98
CA ALA A 2 12.30 15.71 -1.93
C ALA A 2 11.41 14.52 -1.61
N GLN A 3 12.02 13.33 -1.45
CA GLN A 3 11.57 12.33 -0.47
C GLN A 3 12.84 11.74 0.17
N ASP A 4 13.50 12.61 0.94
CA ASP A 4 14.51 12.29 1.92
C ASP A 4 13.90 11.40 3.03
N GLY A 5 14.62 10.33 3.41
CA GLY A 5 14.72 9.97 4.83
C GLY A 5 13.87 8.83 5.40
N GLU A 6 13.15 8.03 4.62
CA GLU A 6 12.37 6.90 5.16
C GLU A 6 12.83 5.59 4.50
N GLY A 7 13.08 4.55 5.31
CA GLY A 7 13.59 3.26 4.85
C GLY A 7 12.86 2.79 3.60
N LYS A 8 13.63 2.41 2.57
CA LYS A 8 13.19 2.07 1.21
C LYS A 8 11.78 1.47 1.22
N LEU A 9 10.75 2.22 0.83
CA LEU A 9 9.36 1.74 0.82
C LEU A 9 9.07 1.04 -0.52
N CYS A 10 8.64 -0.21 -0.46
CA CYS A 10 8.24 -1.03 -1.59
C CYS A 10 6.75 -0.87 -1.83
N ALA A 11 6.38 -0.58 -3.08
CA ALA A 11 5.01 -0.49 -3.53
C ALA A 11 4.63 -1.75 -4.33
N ILE A 12 3.60 -2.48 -3.90
CA ILE A 12 3.07 -3.64 -4.62
C ILE A 12 1.63 -3.33 -5.07
N PRO A 13 1.40 -3.13 -6.38
CA PRO A 13 0.06 -3.04 -6.92
C PRO A 13 -0.59 -4.42 -6.99
N PHE A 14 -1.89 -4.48 -6.68
CA PHE A 14 -2.72 -5.64 -7.01
C PHE A 14 -4.15 -5.20 -7.34
N ASN A 15 -4.83 -6.00 -8.15
CA ASN A 15 -6.22 -5.74 -8.48
C ASN A 15 -7.09 -6.04 -7.25
N LEU A 16 -7.93 -5.07 -6.90
CA LEU A 16 -8.89 -5.17 -5.82
C LEU A 16 -10.22 -4.63 -6.35
N PRO A 17 -11.19 -5.48 -6.71
CA PRO A 17 -12.50 -5.02 -7.15
C PRO A 17 -13.22 -4.30 -5.99
N ASN A 18 -13.84 -3.16 -6.27
CA ASN A 18 -14.36 -2.23 -5.24
C ASN A 18 -13.26 -1.73 -4.29
N CYS A 19 -12.10 -1.40 -4.86
CA CYS A 19 -11.01 -0.85 -4.10
C CYS A 19 -11.43 0.49 -3.49
N THR A 20 -11.38 0.52 -2.16
CA THR A 20 -11.50 1.74 -1.35
C THR A 20 -10.25 1.84 -0.51
N ASP A 21 -9.87 3.06 -0.10
CA ASP A 21 -8.67 3.30 0.69
C ASP A 21 -8.67 2.43 1.97
N TRP A 22 -9.82 2.31 2.63
CA TRP A 22 -9.96 1.52 3.84
C TRP A 22 -9.76 0.01 3.62
N VAL A 23 -10.37 -0.56 2.57
CA VAL A 23 -10.20 -1.98 2.26
C VAL A 23 -8.77 -2.25 1.81
N CYS A 24 -8.21 -1.38 0.97
CA CYS A 24 -6.84 -1.46 0.51
C CYS A 24 -5.85 -1.40 1.68
N LYS A 25 -5.98 -0.41 2.56
CA LYS A 25 -5.18 -0.26 3.78
C LYS A 25 -5.27 -1.49 4.68
N THR A 26 -6.47 -2.01 4.92
CA THR A 26 -6.67 -3.20 5.76
C THR A 26 -6.01 -4.43 5.15
N ALA A 27 -6.20 -4.65 3.84
CA ALA A 27 -5.56 -5.76 3.12
C ALA A 27 -4.02 -5.66 3.16
N CYS A 28 -3.47 -4.45 3.00
CA CYS A 28 -2.04 -4.20 3.08
C CYS A 28 -1.50 -4.40 4.49
N ALA A 29 -2.21 -3.92 5.52
CA ALA A 29 -1.84 -4.12 6.92
C ALA A 29 -1.87 -5.61 7.31
N SER A 30 -2.81 -6.39 6.76
CA SER A 30 -2.85 -7.85 6.96
C SER A 30 -1.73 -8.59 6.24
N LYS A 31 -1.31 -8.14 5.05
CA LYS A 31 -0.20 -8.75 4.29
C LYS A 31 1.18 -8.38 4.83
N PHE A 32 1.35 -7.12 5.25
CA PHE A 32 2.62 -6.57 5.72
C PHE A 32 2.50 -6.00 7.14
N PRO A 33 2.09 -6.78 8.15
CA PRO A 33 2.05 -6.28 9.52
C PRO A 33 3.47 -5.98 10.03
N PRO A 34 3.71 -4.93 10.82
CA PRO A 34 2.78 -3.87 11.25
C PRO A 34 2.80 -2.59 10.38
N ASN A 35 3.67 -2.54 9.36
CA ASN A 35 4.00 -1.32 8.61
C ASN A 35 3.33 -1.23 7.23
N GLY A 36 2.42 -2.14 6.93
CA GLY A 36 1.67 -2.18 5.68
C GLY A 36 0.65 -1.05 5.62
N TYR A 37 0.86 -0.12 4.71
CA TYR A 37 -0.12 0.90 4.34
C TYR A 37 -0.61 0.63 2.92
N GLY A 38 -1.84 1.00 2.60
CA GLY A 38 -2.42 0.77 1.28
C GLY A 38 -3.21 1.97 0.83
N MET A 39 -3.08 2.35 -0.44
CA MET A 39 -3.95 3.37 -1.04
C MET A 39 -4.58 2.87 -2.34
N CYS A 40 -5.82 3.27 -2.54
CA CYS A 40 -6.55 2.88 -3.74
C CYS A 40 -6.25 3.83 -4.91
N GLN A 41 -5.93 3.27 -6.07
CA GLN A 41 -5.69 3.97 -7.32
C GLN A 41 -6.71 3.55 -8.38
N GLY A 42 -7.42 4.55 -8.93
CA GLY A 42 -8.37 4.33 -10.03
C GLY A 42 -9.57 3.44 -9.70
N GLY A 43 -9.90 3.25 -8.41
CA GLY A 43 -11.09 2.50 -7.95
C GLY A 43 -11.03 0.97 -8.15
N SER A 44 -9.94 0.44 -8.68
CA SER A 44 -9.79 -1.02 -8.94
C SER A 44 -8.39 -1.56 -8.66
N THR A 45 -7.43 -0.68 -8.36
CA THR A 45 -6.04 -1.07 -8.08
C THR A 45 -5.68 -0.62 -6.67
N CYS A 46 -5.24 -1.54 -5.83
CA CYS A 46 -4.71 -1.23 -4.51
C CYS A 46 -3.19 -1.24 -4.57
N LEU A 47 -2.55 -0.16 -4.11
CA LEU A 47 -1.10 -0.05 -3.96
C LEU A 47 -0.74 -0.23 -2.49
N CYS A 48 -0.12 -1.35 -2.13
CA CYS A 48 0.45 -1.56 -0.79
C CYS A 48 1.86 -1.01 -0.70
N PHE A 49 2.12 -0.21 0.33
CA PHE A 49 3.43 0.26 0.75
C PHE A 49 3.87 -0.51 1.98
N HIS A 50 5.09 -1.04 1.94
CA HIS A 50 5.73 -1.69 3.07
C HIS A 50 7.23 -1.41 3.04
N PRO A 51 7.95 -1.49 4.17
CA PRO A 51 9.41 -1.38 4.15
C PRO A 51 10.00 -2.53 3.31
N CYS A 52 10.82 -2.18 2.30
CA CYS A 52 11.70 -3.12 1.62
C CYS A 52 12.81 -3.51 2.59
N LEU A 53 12.73 -4.71 3.17
CA LEU A 53 13.87 -5.36 3.80
C LEU A 53 14.83 -5.89 2.73
#